data_AF-A3TMV6-F1
#
_entry.id   AF-A3TMV6-F1
#
_cell.length_a   1.000
_cell.length_b   1.000
_cell.length_c   1.000
_cell.angle_alpha   90.00
_cell.angle_beta   90.00
_cell.angle_gamma   90.00
#
_symmetry.space_group_name_H-M   'P 1'
#
loop_
_entity.id
_entity.type
_entity.pdbx_description
1 polymer ?
#
loop_
_entity_poly.entity_id
_entity_poly.type
_entity_poly.pdbx_seq_one_letter_code
_entity_poly.pdbx_strand_id
1 'polypeptide(L)'
;MSKEIEIAAIARLVGIPDPGLGIGSSVPKALFDGVCRRFGLDASGTMPAQAERIVRAADMPYVQSAFDSRHSASGGGSTVTLEGLRQIRTAAQRLIGRE
;
A
#
# COMPACT_ATOMS: atom_id res chain seq x y z
N MET A 1 -6.43 -1.12 15.55
CA MET A 1 -5.94 -1.95 14.42
C MET A 1 -4.51 -1.57 14.14
N SER A 2 -3.63 -2.57 13.97
CA SER A 2 -2.19 -2.40 13.74
C SER A 2 -1.83 -2.54 12.25
N LYS A 3 -0.65 -2.08 11.84
CA LYS A 3 -0.17 -2.20 10.44
C LYS A 3 -0.15 -3.66 9.95
N GLU A 4 0.23 -4.59 10.82
CA GLU A 4 0.20 -6.04 10.56
C GLU A 4 -1.14 -6.54 10.03
N ILE A 5 -2.21 -6.13 10.70
CA ILE A 5 -3.56 -6.56 10.37
C ILE A 5 -3.96 -6.05 8.99
N GLU A 6 -3.60 -4.81 8.65
CA GLU A 6 -3.90 -4.26 7.33
C GLU A 6 -3.04 -4.89 6.23
N ILE A 7 -1.75 -5.15 6.49
CA ILE A 7 -0.85 -5.83 5.54
C ILE A 7 -1.41 -7.22 5.20
N ALA A 8 -1.73 -8.02 6.22
CA ALA A 8 -2.30 -9.35 6.03
C ALA A 8 -3.68 -9.30 5.34
N ALA A 9 -4.51 -8.31 5.68
CA ALA A 9 -5.79 -8.11 5.04
C ALA A 9 -5.64 -7.79 3.54
N ILE A 10 -4.72 -6.90 3.18
CA ILE A 10 -4.42 -6.56 1.78
C ILE A 10 -3.87 -7.77 1.05
N ALA A 11 -2.89 -8.46 1.62
CA ALA A 11 -2.26 -9.63 0.99
C ALA A 11 -3.29 -10.73 0.69
N ARG A 12 -4.15 -11.05 1.68
CA ARG A 12 -5.26 -12.00 1.52
C ARG A 12 -6.26 -11.54 0.46
N LEU A 13 -6.60 -10.25 0.45
CA LEU A 13 -7.57 -9.68 -0.47
C LEU A 13 -7.11 -9.78 -1.92
N VAL A 14 -5.83 -9.48 -2.20
CA VAL A 14 -5.26 -9.52 -3.54
C VAL A 14 -4.72 -10.89 -3.95
N GLY A 15 -4.74 -11.87 -3.03
CA GLY A 15 -4.31 -13.25 -3.29
C GLY A 15 -2.78 -13.41 -3.40
N ILE A 16 -2.01 -12.59 -2.69
CA ILE A 16 -0.53 -12.68 -2.63
C ILE A 16 -0.09 -13.25 -1.27
N PRO A 17 1.09 -13.87 -1.18
CA PRO A 17 1.64 -14.31 0.11
C PRO A 17 1.79 -13.12 1.05
N ASP A 18 1.37 -13.30 2.31
CA ASP A 18 1.55 -12.28 3.35
C ASP A 18 3.05 -12.06 3.61
N PRO A 19 3.58 -10.85 3.36
CA PRO A 19 4.99 -10.57 3.57
C PRO A 19 5.34 -10.33 5.05
N GLY A 20 4.34 -10.30 5.96
CA GLY A 20 4.53 -9.93 7.37
C GLY A 20 4.97 -8.48 7.56
N LEU A 21 5.37 -8.12 8.78
CA LEU A 21 6.14 -6.88 8.99
C LEU A 21 7.61 -7.10 8.61
N GLY A 22 8.21 -6.07 8.01
CA GLY A 22 9.66 -6.02 7.85
C GLY A 22 10.39 -5.79 9.18
N ILE A 23 11.72 -5.98 9.18
CA ILE A 23 12.59 -5.69 10.32
C ILE A 23 12.33 -4.25 10.81
N GLY A 24 12.03 -4.11 12.10
CA GLY A 24 11.73 -2.80 12.72
C GLY A 24 10.30 -2.29 12.54
N SER A 25 9.30 -3.18 12.37
CA SER A 25 7.88 -2.79 12.17
C SER A 25 7.61 -1.94 10.93
N SER A 26 8.43 -2.12 9.90
CA SER A 26 8.32 -1.39 8.64
C SER A 26 7.38 -2.12 7.67
N VAL A 27 6.63 -1.34 6.88
CA VAL A 27 5.76 -1.89 5.83
C VAL A 27 6.64 -2.48 4.72
N PRO A 28 6.44 -3.74 4.30
CA PRO A 28 7.28 -4.36 3.29
C PRO A 28 6.93 -3.87 1.89
N LYS A 29 7.95 -3.49 1.11
CA LYS A 29 7.78 -3.13 -0.31
C LYS A 29 7.17 -4.26 -1.14
N ALA A 30 7.40 -5.51 -0.76
CA ALA A 30 6.84 -6.70 -1.40
C ALA A 30 5.31 -6.70 -1.45
N LEU A 31 4.64 -6.12 -0.44
CA LEU A 31 3.17 -5.98 -0.44
C LEU A 31 2.71 -5.14 -1.65
N PHE A 32 3.29 -3.95 -1.82
CA PHE A 32 2.91 -3.03 -2.89
C PHE A 32 3.25 -3.57 -4.27
N ASP A 33 4.41 -4.23 -4.41
CA ASP A 33 4.81 -4.88 -5.64
C ASP A 33 3.84 -6.01 -6.03
N GLY A 34 3.42 -6.84 -5.07
CA GLY A 34 2.40 -7.87 -5.30
C GLY A 34 1.04 -7.29 -5.70
N VAL A 35 0.59 -6.22 -5.04
CA VAL A 35 -0.67 -5.53 -5.41
C VAL A 35 -0.58 -4.93 -6.81
N CYS A 36 0.53 -4.26 -7.15
CA CYS A 36 0.73 -3.71 -8.49
C CYS A 36 0.68 -4.81 -9.55
N ARG A 37 1.40 -5.92 -9.35
CA ARG A 37 1.39 -7.07 -10.26
C ARG A 37 0.01 -7.69 -10.42
N ARG A 38 -0.75 -7.84 -9.33
CA ARG A 38 -2.11 -8.42 -9.35
C ARG A 38 -3.06 -7.63 -10.26
N PHE A 39 -2.91 -6.31 -10.30
CA PHE A 39 -3.77 -5.40 -11.07
C PHE A 39 -3.10 -4.88 -12.36
N GLY A 40 -1.95 -5.42 -12.77
CA GLY A 40 -1.25 -5.00 -13.98
C GLY A 40 -0.69 -3.57 -13.94
N LEU A 41 -0.41 -3.04 -12.74
CA LEU A 41 0.14 -1.70 -12.53
C LEU A 41 1.68 -1.71 -12.50
N ASP A 42 2.29 -0.57 -12.85
CA ASP A 42 3.73 -0.36 -12.72
C ASP A 42 4.20 -0.40 -11.25
N ALA A 43 5.04 -1.39 -10.94
CA ALA A 43 5.63 -1.58 -9.62
C ALA A 43 6.95 -0.79 -9.42
N SER A 44 7.33 0.10 -10.34
CA SER A 44 8.58 0.86 -10.22
C SER A 44 8.48 2.00 -9.20
N GLY A 45 9.62 2.35 -8.58
CA GLY A 45 9.72 3.50 -7.66
C GLY A 45 9.51 3.16 -6.18
N THR A 46 9.15 4.18 -5.39
CA THR A 46 9.02 4.10 -3.92
C THR A 46 7.66 3.53 -3.49
N MET A 47 7.55 3.08 -2.23
CA MET A 47 6.28 2.57 -1.69
C MET A 47 5.13 3.60 -1.79
N PRO A 48 5.34 4.90 -1.44
CA PRO A 48 4.42 5.99 -1.74
C PRO A 48 3.97 6.08 -3.20
N ALA A 49 4.90 5.98 -4.15
CA ALA A 49 4.57 6.08 -5.57
C ALA A 49 3.71 4.89 -6.02
N GLN A 50 4.02 3.68 -5.54
CA GLN A 50 3.20 2.50 -5.79
C GLN A 50 1.81 2.63 -5.14
N ALA A 51 1.74 3.09 -3.90
CA ALA A 51 0.48 3.33 -3.17
C ALA A 51 -0.42 4.31 -3.92
N GLU A 52 0.13 5.43 -4.39
CA GLU A 52 -0.60 6.43 -5.17
C GLU A 52 -1.17 5.83 -6.45
N ARG A 53 -0.39 5.03 -7.19
CA ARG A 53 -0.85 4.35 -8.41
C ARG A 53 -2.03 3.41 -8.13
N ILE A 54 -1.94 2.59 -7.08
CA ILE A 54 -3.01 1.65 -6.71
C ILE A 54 -4.30 2.40 -6.39
N VAL A 55 -4.22 3.47 -5.59
CA VAL A 55 -5.39 4.26 -5.18
C VAL A 55 -6.00 4.99 -6.38
N ARG A 56 -5.17 5.58 -7.26
CA ARG A 56 -5.64 6.22 -8.49
C ARG A 56 -6.28 5.23 -9.46
N ALA A 57 -5.74 4.01 -9.60
CA ALA A 57 -6.33 2.97 -10.43
C ALA A 57 -7.75 2.58 -9.99
N ALA A 58 -8.06 2.76 -8.70
CA ALA A 58 -9.39 2.53 -8.13
C ALA A 58 -10.34 3.75 -8.25
N ASP A 59 -9.97 4.78 -9.02
CA ASP A 59 -10.66 6.10 -9.09
C ASP A 59 -10.84 6.76 -7.71
N MET A 60 -9.86 6.59 -6.83
CA MET A 60 -9.89 7.21 -5.50
C MET A 60 -8.88 8.37 -5.42
N PRO A 61 -9.20 9.45 -4.69
CA PRO A 61 -8.25 10.52 -4.45
C PRO A 61 -7.13 10.04 -3.51
N TYR A 62 -5.90 10.41 -3.84
CA TYR A 62 -4.73 10.12 -3.02
C TYR A 62 -4.29 11.35 -2.22
N VAL A 63 -4.39 11.28 -0.89
CA VAL A 63 -4.06 12.38 0.02
C VAL A 63 -2.64 12.20 0.54
N GLN A 64 -1.66 12.77 -0.17
CA GLN A 64 -0.24 12.60 0.11
C GLN A 64 0.14 12.92 1.57
N SER A 65 -0.37 14.01 2.12
CA SER A 65 -0.08 14.45 3.49
C SER A 65 -0.57 13.49 4.59
N ALA A 66 -1.56 12.64 4.29
CA ALA A 66 -2.10 11.67 5.23
C ALA A 66 -1.50 10.26 5.02
N PHE A 67 -1.11 9.94 3.78
CA PHE A 67 -0.76 8.58 3.37
C PHE A 67 0.74 8.32 3.28
N ASP A 68 1.55 9.37 3.19
CA ASP A 68 3.01 9.26 3.05
C ASP A 68 3.77 9.98 4.16
N SER A 69 4.85 9.37 4.62
CA SER A 69 5.80 9.99 5.54
C SER A 69 6.98 10.68 4.82
N ARG A 70 6.86 10.93 3.51
CA ARG A 70 7.92 11.55 2.67
C ARG A 70 8.39 12.93 3.16
N HIS A 71 7.56 13.62 3.95
CA HIS A 71 7.86 14.95 4.51
C HIS A 71 8.12 14.93 6.03
N SER A 72 8.24 13.76 6.67
CA SER A 72 8.59 13.73 8.09
C SER A 72 10.06 14.13 8.30
N ALA A 73 10.26 15.18 9.10
CA ALA A 73 11.53 15.88 9.34
C ALA A 73 12.70 15.00 9.86
N SER A 74 12.45 13.75 10.26
CA SER A 74 13.44 12.87 10.87
C SER A 74 14.20 11.96 9.89
N GLY A 75 14.29 12.31 8.60
CA GLY A 75 14.93 11.44 7.60
C GLY A 75 14.20 10.09 7.41
N GLY A 76 12.90 10.06 7.74
CA GLY A 76 12.07 8.87 7.76
C GLY A 76 11.85 8.33 6.36
N GLY A 77 12.29 7.09 6.14
CA GLY A 77 12.26 6.41 4.84
C GLY A 77 10.89 6.49 4.15
N SER A 78 10.92 6.43 2.81
CA SER A 78 9.76 6.44 1.91
C SER A 78 8.74 5.35 2.26
N THR A 79 7.94 5.59 3.29
CA THR A 79 7.02 4.61 3.90
C THR A 79 5.61 5.16 3.94
N VAL A 80 4.67 4.23 4.02
CA VAL A 80 3.23 4.48 3.95
C VAL A 80 2.65 4.38 5.36
N THR A 81 1.77 5.32 5.72
CA THR A 81 1.13 5.37 7.04
C THR A 81 0.09 4.26 7.19
N LEU A 82 -0.43 4.05 8.41
CA LEU A 82 -1.54 3.12 8.64
C LEU A 82 -2.79 3.53 7.83
N GLU A 83 -3.06 4.84 7.75
CA GLU A 83 -4.16 5.36 6.94
C GLU A 83 -3.95 5.10 5.45
N GLY A 84 -2.70 5.23 4.96
CA GLY A 84 -2.37 4.84 3.60
C GLY A 84 -2.63 3.36 3.32
N LEU A 85 -2.32 2.46 4.25
CA LEU A 85 -2.64 1.02 4.12
C LEU A 85 -4.15 0.77 4.05
N ARG A 86 -4.95 1.42 4.89
CA ARG A 86 -6.42 1.32 4.85
C ARG A 86 -7.00 1.80 3.52
N GLN A 87 -6.44 2.88 2.99
CA GLN A 87 -6.83 3.39 1.68
C GLN A 87 -6.50 2.39 0.57
N ILE A 88 -5.31 1.76 0.61
CA ILE A 88 -4.91 0.74 -0.36
C ILE A 88 -5.82 -0.48 -0.28
N ARG A 89 -6.18 -0.93 0.92
CA ARG A 89 -7.16 -2.00 1.09
C ARG A 89 -8.48 -1.67 0.43
N THR A 90 -9.00 -0.46 0.66
CA THR A 90 -10.25 0.02 0.05
C THR A 90 -10.14 0.09 -1.48
N ALA A 91 -9.00 0.57 -1.99
CA ALA A 91 -8.71 0.62 -3.41
C ALA A 91 -8.66 -0.79 -4.04
N ALA A 92 -7.96 -1.73 -3.41
CA ALA A 92 -7.90 -3.12 -3.84
C ALA A 92 -9.29 -3.77 -3.85
N GLN A 93 -10.14 -3.51 -2.86
CA GLN A 93 -11.52 -4.00 -2.84
C GLN A 93 -12.33 -3.47 -4.04
N ARG A 94 -12.18 -2.18 -4.37
CA ARG A 94 -12.84 -1.60 -5.54
C ARG A 94 -12.34 -2.17 -6.85
N LEU A 95 -11.03 -2.40 -6.96
CA LEU A 95 -10.42 -3.00 -8.15
C LEU A 95 -10.92 -4.43 -8.38
N ILE A 96 -11.04 -5.23 -7.32
CA ILE A 96 -11.59 -6.60 -7.40
C ILE A 96 -13.08 -6.57 -7.76
N GLY A 97 -13.86 -5.65 -7.19
CA GLY A 97 -15.28 -5.53 -7.52
C GLY A 97 -15.58 -5.03 -8.95
N ARG A 98 -14.53 -4.68 -9.72
CA ARG A 98 -14.61 -4.31 -11.14
C ARG A 98 -14.19 -5.44 -12.09
N GLU A 99 -13.67 -6.56 -11.55
CA GLU A 99 -13.40 -7.80 -12.30
C GLU A 99 -14.71 -8.55 -12.57
#